data_AF-A0A3D1LE14-F1
#
_entry.id   AF-A0A3D1LE14-F1
#
_cell.length_a   1.000
_cell.length_b   1.000
_cell.length_c   1.000
_cell.angle_alpha   90.00
_cell.angle_beta   90.00
_cell.angle_gamma   90.00
#
_symmetry.space_group_name_H-M   'P 1'
#
loop_
_entity.id
_entity.type
_entity.pdbx_description
1 polymer ?
#
loop_
_entity_poly.entity_id
_entity_poly.type
_entity_poly.pdbx_seq_one_letter_code
_entity_poly.pdbx_strand_id
1 'polypeptide(L)'
;ESVQLYVALSKTYIAQDKILDAEQMLDRITSSDVKAQIDALRPRAPVLSPESGYYSEYIDVSVQATGGQAYLAVNLDYPSIQTDAYEGPVTLSAGDSKVVAVTVAENGLVSDAVYAGYTIGSVVEEVTLSDAALDSYVRELLGKRASDTIMSDELWEIEELVLPEGVEDLSDLTRFAGLTSLTIQNATGLDFSVLPQLTTLKSLDLSGSTLPTSTLEAIGTLPELQKLVLESCAVTSINNLVGLSNLTYLDLTNNSVTDLTAITALTQLKDLYLTNNPVKSITYLNSCLALERLHIENCGVSRLSSLAGNTSLQELYASNNDISDISVLSDCVSLSVLDISSNQVKDVSVLAGLPELTYFLASDNQIEALPAFDAASCKLVRINVNNNKLTDLSPLKGLPSLNYIFADYNQISDISGLEDCPLLTQLDLWDNPVDEAQVKALQDIGRIVNYNPQYKPEATAS
;
A
#
# COMPACT_ATOMS: atom_id res chain seq x y z
N GLU A 1 2.36 -44.54 49.80
CA GLU A 1 3.79 -44.53 49.37
C GLU A 1 4.63 -43.85 50.44
N SER A 2 5.94 -44.11 50.50
CA SER A 2 6.82 -43.47 51.50
C SER A 2 7.56 -42.29 50.89
N VAL A 3 7.86 -41.27 51.71
CA VAL A 3 8.68 -40.10 51.35
C VAL A 3 10.03 -40.53 50.72
N GLN A 4 10.64 -41.60 51.23
CA GLN A 4 11.90 -42.16 50.72
C GLN A 4 11.80 -42.62 49.26
N LEU A 5 10.64 -43.16 48.83
CA LEU A 5 10.43 -43.60 47.46
C LEU A 5 10.46 -42.41 46.49
N TYR A 6 9.75 -41.33 46.81
CA TYR A 6 9.72 -40.13 45.96
C TYR A 6 11.07 -39.42 45.88
N VAL A 7 11.82 -39.37 46.99
CA VAL A 7 13.20 -38.84 46.98
C VAL A 7 14.11 -39.69 46.08
N ALA A 8 14.03 -41.02 46.16
CA ALA A 8 14.83 -41.92 45.32
C ALA A 8 14.45 -41.84 43.82
N LEU A 9 13.15 -41.73 43.52
CA LEU A 9 12.65 -41.53 42.16
C LEU A 9 13.09 -40.18 41.60
N SER A 10 12.96 -39.10 42.36
CA SER A 10 13.41 -37.76 41.97
C SER A 10 14.91 -37.77 41.65
N LYS A 11 15.75 -38.37 42.50
CA LYS A 11 17.19 -38.56 42.20
C LYS A 11 17.45 -39.30 40.89
N THR A 12 16.63 -40.31 40.59
CA THR A 12 16.75 -41.09 39.35
C THR A 12 16.39 -40.25 38.13
N TYR A 13 15.34 -39.43 38.22
CA TYR A 13 14.98 -38.48 37.16
C TYR A 13 16.08 -37.44 36.94
N ILE A 14 16.63 -36.87 38.01
CA ILE A 14 17.73 -35.90 37.92
C ILE A 14 18.96 -36.54 37.29
N ALA A 15 19.36 -37.75 37.69
CA ALA A 15 20.48 -38.45 37.07
C ALA A 15 20.29 -38.75 35.57
N GLN A 16 19.04 -38.75 35.09
CA GLN A 16 18.68 -38.91 33.68
C GLN A 16 18.47 -37.57 32.95
N ASP A 17 18.76 -36.44 33.59
CA ASP A 17 18.51 -35.10 33.07
C ASP A 17 17.03 -34.81 32.78
N LYS A 18 16.14 -35.34 33.62
CA LYS A 18 14.68 -35.22 33.50
C LYS A 18 14.10 -34.38 34.64
N ILE A 19 14.54 -33.14 34.74
CA ILE A 19 14.13 -32.24 35.83
C ILE A 19 12.61 -31.98 35.81
N LEU A 20 12.02 -31.75 34.62
CA LEU A 20 10.57 -31.55 34.46
C LEU A 20 9.76 -32.77 34.90
N ASP A 21 10.21 -33.99 34.58
CA ASP A 21 9.52 -35.20 35.02
C ASP A 21 9.58 -35.37 36.55
N ALA A 22 10.70 -34.97 37.16
CA ALA A 22 10.85 -34.97 38.62
C ALA A 22 9.86 -33.98 39.27
N GLU A 23 9.76 -32.76 38.76
CA GLU A 23 8.80 -31.75 39.24
C GLU A 23 7.36 -32.24 39.11
N GLN A 24 6.96 -32.67 37.91
CA GLN A 24 5.59 -33.17 37.66
C GLN A 24 5.23 -34.38 38.51
N MET A 25 6.20 -35.27 38.79
CA MET A 25 5.98 -36.39 39.69
C MET A 25 5.70 -35.90 41.12
N LEU A 26 6.48 -34.94 41.63
CA LEU A 26 6.31 -34.40 42.99
C LEU A 26 4.98 -33.63 43.16
N ASP A 27 4.43 -33.09 42.08
CA ASP A 27 3.13 -32.40 42.11
C ASP A 27 1.93 -33.34 42.00
N ARG A 28 2.13 -34.54 41.44
CA ARG A 28 1.09 -35.57 41.30
C ARG A 28 0.93 -36.48 42.53
N ILE A 29 1.63 -36.20 43.63
CA ILE A 29 1.50 -36.96 44.89
C ILE A 29 0.09 -36.77 45.43
N THR A 30 -0.69 -37.85 45.49
CA THR A 30 -2.11 -37.81 45.91
C THR A 30 -2.31 -37.90 47.43
N SER A 31 -1.33 -38.44 48.16
CA SER A 31 -1.38 -38.54 49.62
C SER A 31 -0.99 -37.21 50.27
N SER A 32 -1.92 -36.58 50.98
CA SER A 32 -1.72 -35.29 51.66
C SER A 32 -0.56 -35.31 52.67
N ASP A 33 -0.44 -36.38 53.46
CA ASP A 33 0.60 -36.51 54.49
C ASP A 33 2.00 -36.67 53.88
N VAL A 34 2.10 -37.36 52.75
CA VAL A 34 3.35 -37.54 52.02
C VAL A 34 3.72 -36.26 51.28
N LYS A 35 2.76 -35.59 50.64
CA LYS A 35 2.95 -34.32 49.96
C LYS A 35 3.46 -33.24 50.91
N ALA A 36 2.83 -33.09 52.08
CA ALA A 36 3.28 -32.12 53.09
C ALA A 36 4.72 -32.37 53.59
N GLN A 37 5.12 -33.64 53.75
CA GLN A 37 6.50 -33.99 54.13
C GLN A 37 7.50 -33.74 53.00
N ILE A 38 7.12 -34.04 51.75
CA ILE A 38 7.96 -33.76 50.57
C ILE A 38 8.11 -32.25 50.38
N ASP A 39 7.03 -31.47 50.45
CA ASP A 39 7.05 -30.02 50.29
C ASP A 39 7.91 -29.34 51.37
N ALA A 40 7.95 -29.88 52.58
CA ALA A 40 8.86 -29.42 53.63
C ALA A 40 10.35 -29.70 53.35
N LEU A 41 10.66 -30.65 52.44
CA LEU A 41 12.01 -31.04 52.04
C LEU A 41 12.42 -30.50 50.66
N ARG A 42 11.47 -30.00 49.86
CA ARG A 42 11.73 -29.39 48.55
C ARG A 42 12.50 -28.07 48.74
N PRO A 43 13.46 -27.75 47.86
CA PRO A 43 14.00 -26.40 47.81
C PRO A 43 12.88 -25.42 47.42
N ARG A 44 13.01 -24.16 47.84
CA ARG A 44 12.05 -23.13 47.43
C ARG A 44 12.20 -22.82 45.96
N ALA A 45 11.11 -22.40 45.32
CA ALA A 45 11.16 -21.87 43.96
C ALA A 45 12.22 -20.74 43.90
N PRO A 46 13.11 -20.76 42.90
CA PRO A 46 14.10 -19.70 42.75
C PRO A 46 13.42 -18.36 42.49
N VAL A 47 14.01 -17.26 42.96
CA VAL A 47 13.52 -15.92 42.67
C VAL A 47 14.40 -15.30 41.59
N LEU A 48 13.77 -14.82 40.51
CA LEU A 48 14.45 -14.08 39.46
C LEU A 48 14.50 -12.59 39.80
N SER A 49 15.63 -11.94 39.51
CA SER A 49 15.82 -10.50 39.69
C SER A 49 16.59 -9.94 38.50
N PRO A 50 16.13 -8.85 37.86
CA PRO A 50 14.90 -8.10 38.15
C PRO A 50 13.62 -8.87 37.76
N GLU A 51 12.43 -8.36 38.09
CA GLU A 51 11.16 -9.05 37.78
C GLU A 51 10.91 -9.15 36.27
N SER A 52 10.13 -10.13 35.84
CA SER A 52 9.69 -10.23 34.44
C SER A 52 9.00 -8.95 33.96
N GLY A 53 9.31 -8.48 32.75
CA GLY A 53 8.68 -7.27 32.22
C GLY A 53 9.39 -6.69 31.01
N TYR A 54 9.00 -5.47 30.68
CA TYR A 54 9.63 -4.66 29.63
C TYR A 54 10.76 -3.82 30.22
N TYR A 55 11.90 -3.79 29.54
CA TYR A 55 13.06 -3.00 29.91
C TYR A 55 13.60 -2.24 28.70
N SER A 56 13.99 -0.98 28.95
CA SER A 56 14.60 -0.09 27.96
C SER A 56 16.13 -0.08 27.99
N GLU A 57 16.72 -1.02 28.73
CA GLU A 57 18.15 -1.20 28.88
C GLU A 57 18.45 -2.70 28.99
N TYR A 58 19.68 -3.10 28.66
CA TYR A 58 20.13 -4.47 28.89
C TYR A 58 20.12 -4.77 30.39
N ILE A 59 19.51 -5.89 30.74
CA ILE A 59 19.44 -6.35 32.12
C ILE A 59 20.16 -7.68 32.29
N ASP A 60 20.72 -7.85 33.48
CA ASP A 60 21.27 -9.13 33.94
C ASP A 60 20.24 -9.83 34.83
N VAL A 61 19.71 -10.96 34.35
CA VAL A 61 18.81 -11.80 35.14
C VAL A 61 19.65 -12.65 36.08
N SER A 62 19.45 -12.41 37.38
CA SER A 62 20.06 -13.16 38.46
C SER A 62 19.06 -14.12 39.09
N VAL A 63 19.55 -15.30 39.49
CA VAL A 63 18.77 -16.32 40.20
C VAL A 63 19.16 -16.36 41.67
N GLN A 64 18.19 -16.17 42.55
CA GLN A 64 18.31 -16.44 43.98
C GLN A 64 17.65 -17.76 44.33
N ALA A 65 18.46 -18.79 44.54
CA ALA A 65 18.00 -20.10 45.00
C ALA A 65 18.34 -20.32 46.47
N THR A 66 17.45 -21.00 47.19
CA THR A 66 17.68 -21.46 48.57
C THR A 66 17.46 -22.96 48.68
N GLY A 67 18.44 -23.65 49.29
CA GLY A 67 18.34 -25.10 49.55
C GLY A 67 18.81 -26.00 48.41
N GLY A 68 19.51 -25.49 47.40
CA GLY A 68 20.04 -26.29 46.30
C GLY A 68 20.80 -25.49 45.24
N GLN A 69 21.25 -26.17 44.19
CA GLN A 69 21.84 -25.57 42.99
C GLN A 69 20.74 -25.10 42.04
N ALA A 70 20.84 -23.86 41.55
CA ALA A 70 19.94 -23.34 40.53
C ALA A 70 20.37 -23.78 39.13
N TYR A 71 19.39 -23.96 38.26
CA TYR A 71 19.54 -24.16 36.83
C TYR A 71 18.66 -23.16 36.09
N LEU A 72 19.21 -22.48 35.09
CA LEU A 72 18.51 -21.44 34.34
C LEU A 72 18.70 -21.64 32.85
N ALA A 73 17.60 -21.62 32.11
CA ALA A 73 17.59 -21.72 30.66
C ALA A 73 16.91 -20.50 30.05
N VAL A 74 17.50 -19.98 28.96
CA VAL A 74 16.99 -18.85 28.19
C VAL A 74 16.57 -19.34 26.81
N ASN A 75 15.35 -19.00 26.39
CA ASN A 75 14.73 -19.40 25.12
C ASN A 75 14.67 -20.91 24.89
N LEU A 76 14.66 -21.68 25.98
CA LEU A 76 14.41 -23.11 25.99
C LEU A 76 13.16 -23.42 26.79
N ASP A 77 12.61 -24.61 26.60
CA ASP A 77 11.38 -24.99 27.28
C ASP A 77 11.59 -25.32 28.76
N TYR A 78 12.74 -25.90 29.11
CA TYR A 78 13.06 -26.27 30.48
C TYR A 78 14.59 -26.46 30.68
N PRO A 79 15.16 -26.19 31.87
CA PRO A 79 16.60 -26.35 32.13
C PRO A 79 17.10 -27.82 32.15
N SER A 80 18.36 -28.00 31.75
CA SER A 80 19.14 -29.24 31.83
C SER A 80 20.20 -29.17 32.94
N ILE A 81 20.39 -30.26 33.70
CA ILE A 81 21.46 -30.34 34.70
C ILE A 81 22.86 -30.47 34.08
N GLN A 82 22.95 -30.77 32.79
CA GLN A 82 24.23 -30.96 32.10
C GLN A 82 24.82 -29.65 31.59
N THR A 83 23.96 -28.71 31.17
CA THR A 83 24.38 -27.49 30.48
C THR A 83 24.00 -26.20 31.20
N ASP A 84 22.95 -26.22 32.03
CA ASP A 84 22.27 -24.99 32.44
C ASP A 84 22.47 -24.67 33.92
N ALA A 85 23.55 -25.19 34.52
CA ALA A 85 23.91 -24.86 35.90
C ALA A 85 24.12 -23.34 36.01
N TYR A 86 23.40 -22.70 36.93
CA TYR A 86 23.49 -21.26 37.10
C TYR A 86 24.81 -20.90 37.81
N GLU A 87 25.71 -20.22 37.08
CA GLU A 87 27.04 -19.81 37.56
C GLU A 87 27.15 -18.31 37.86
N GLY A 88 26.20 -17.50 37.38
CA GLY A 88 26.18 -16.05 37.56
C GLY A 88 25.08 -15.38 36.75
N PRO A 89 24.90 -14.05 36.90
CA PRO A 89 23.87 -13.30 36.19
C PRO A 89 23.97 -13.46 34.66
N VAL A 90 22.82 -13.54 33.99
CA VAL A 90 22.73 -13.73 32.53
C VAL A 90 22.17 -12.48 31.87
N THR A 91 22.96 -11.83 31.03
CA THR A 91 22.52 -10.67 30.23
C THR A 91 21.55 -11.12 29.15
N LEU A 92 20.37 -10.51 29.09
CA LEU A 92 19.39 -10.77 28.03
C LEU A 92 19.68 -9.93 26.78
N SER A 93 19.51 -10.54 25.60
CA SER A 93 19.60 -9.81 24.32
C SER A 93 18.34 -8.98 24.06
N ALA A 94 18.43 -8.01 23.16
CA ALA A 94 17.28 -7.26 22.65
C ALA A 94 16.22 -8.21 22.06
N GLY A 95 14.94 -7.85 22.20
CA GLY A 95 13.79 -8.65 21.83
C GLY A 95 13.18 -9.44 22.99
N ASP A 96 12.36 -10.43 22.65
CA ASP A 96 11.68 -11.27 23.62
C ASP A 96 12.57 -12.42 24.09
N SER A 97 12.62 -12.61 25.40
CA SER A 97 13.35 -13.71 26.05
C SER A 97 12.45 -14.43 27.04
N LYS A 98 12.38 -15.76 26.89
CA LYS A 98 11.76 -16.66 27.88
C LYS A 98 12.85 -17.19 28.79
N VAL A 99 12.71 -16.97 30.10
CA VAL A 99 13.64 -17.51 31.11
C VAL A 99 12.89 -18.53 31.97
N VAL A 100 13.49 -19.70 32.13
CA VAL A 100 13.00 -20.76 33.02
C VAL A 100 14.07 -21.07 34.05
N ALA A 101 13.73 -21.06 35.33
CA ALA A 101 14.66 -21.39 36.41
C ALA A 101 14.08 -22.40 37.38
N VAL A 102 14.92 -23.34 37.84
CA VAL A 102 14.54 -24.39 38.80
C VAL A 102 15.70 -24.66 39.76
N THR A 103 15.40 -25.02 41.01
CA THR A 103 16.42 -25.38 42.01
C THR A 103 16.40 -26.88 42.27
N VAL A 104 17.57 -27.52 42.24
CA VAL A 104 17.76 -28.94 42.61
C VAL A 104 18.52 -29.02 43.92
N ALA A 105 17.91 -29.61 44.95
CA ALA A 105 18.51 -29.81 46.26
C ALA A 105 19.47 -31.01 46.27
N GLU A 106 20.38 -31.07 47.24
CA GLU A 106 21.30 -32.21 47.43
C GLU A 106 20.58 -33.56 47.67
N ASN A 107 19.38 -33.50 48.25
CA ASN A 107 18.52 -34.67 48.41
C ASN A 107 17.87 -35.12 47.09
N GLY A 108 18.11 -34.42 45.97
CA GLY A 108 17.59 -34.72 44.63
C GLY A 108 16.15 -34.31 44.39
N LEU A 109 15.50 -33.62 45.33
CA LEU A 109 14.20 -32.98 45.11
C LEU A 109 14.37 -31.67 44.36
N VAL A 110 13.36 -31.31 43.58
CA VAL A 110 13.33 -30.08 42.79
C VAL A 110 12.29 -29.11 43.33
N SER A 111 12.55 -27.81 43.16
CA SER A 111 11.55 -26.77 43.41
C SER A 111 10.47 -26.80 42.33
N ASP A 112 9.45 -25.96 42.49
CA ASP A 112 8.64 -25.57 41.34
C ASP A 112 9.50 -24.70 40.41
N ALA A 113 9.29 -24.81 39.11
CA ALA A 113 9.96 -23.99 38.10
C ALA A 113 9.33 -22.60 38.02
N VAL A 114 10.17 -21.58 37.85
CA VAL A 114 9.74 -20.20 37.61
C VAL A 114 9.93 -19.88 36.15
N TYR A 115 8.86 -19.38 35.53
CA TYR A 115 8.83 -18.92 34.15
C TYR A 115 8.69 -17.41 34.15
N ALA A 116 9.57 -16.72 33.44
CA ALA A 116 9.54 -15.28 33.29
C ALA A 116 9.71 -14.90 31.82
N GLY A 117 8.87 -13.98 31.36
CA GLY A 117 9.00 -13.32 30.06
C GLY A 117 9.64 -11.95 30.22
N TYR A 118 10.65 -11.66 29.43
CA TYR A 118 11.30 -10.37 29.37
C TYR A 118 11.24 -9.85 27.95
N THR A 119 10.99 -8.54 27.80
CA THR A 119 11.10 -7.86 26.52
C THR A 119 12.11 -6.73 26.69
N ILE A 120 13.24 -6.84 26.00
CA ILE A 120 14.28 -5.80 25.98
C ILE A 120 14.10 -5.02 24.68
N GLY A 121 13.52 -3.83 24.76
CA GLY A 121 13.21 -3.00 23.60
C GLY A 121 13.63 -1.56 23.81
N SER A 122 13.73 -0.77 22.75
CA SER A 122 14.07 0.66 22.85
C SER A 122 15.38 0.94 23.61
N VAL A 123 16.36 0.04 23.49
CA VAL A 123 17.71 0.28 24.00
C VAL A 123 18.41 1.29 23.09
N VAL A 124 18.85 2.40 23.67
CA VAL A 124 19.58 3.44 22.95
C VAL A 124 21.05 3.03 22.85
N GLU A 125 21.49 2.72 21.63
CA GLU A 125 22.84 2.23 21.33
C GLU A 125 23.45 2.98 20.15
N GLU A 126 24.78 2.95 20.05
CA GLU A 126 25.48 3.50 18.90
C GLU A 126 25.23 2.61 17.68
N VAL A 127 24.85 3.22 16.55
CA VAL A 127 24.55 2.51 15.30
C VAL A 127 25.57 2.89 14.23
N THR A 128 26.01 1.89 13.48
CA THR A 128 26.77 2.07 12.24
C THR A 128 25.97 1.41 11.12
N LEU A 129 25.61 2.18 10.10
CA LEU A 129 24.92 1.68 8.92
C LEU A 129 25.95 1.05 7.97
N SER A 130 25.64 -0.13 7.44
CA SER A 130 26.52 -0.94 6.58
C SER A 130 26.72 -0.31 5.20
N ASP A 131 25.64 0.24 4.65
CA ASP A 131 25.63 0.89 3.35
C ASP A 131 26.10 2.36 3.47
N ALA A 132 27.16 2.69 2.74
CA ALA A 132 27.78 4.01 2.84
C ALA A 132 26.92 5.14 2.25
N ALA A 133 26.09 4.85 1.25
CA ALA A 133 25.18 5.84 0.66
C ALA A 133 24.01 6.10 1.61
N LEU A 134 23.46 5.05 2.22
CA LEU A 134 22.44 5.17 3.27
C LEU A 134 22.98 5.90 4.50
N ASP A 135 24.17 5.55 5.00
CA ASP A 135 24.82 6.23 6.13
C ASP A 135 24.98 7.73 5.88
N SER A 136 25.52 8.09 4.71
CA SER A 136 25.73 9.49 4.32
C SER A 136 24.42 10.26 4.27
N TYR A 137 23.38 9.66 3.68
CA TYR A 137 22.05 10.26 3.59
C TYR A 137 21.40 10.46 4.96
N VAL A 138 21.43 9.44 5.82
CA VAL A 138 20.85 9.50 7.16
C VAL A 138 21.57 10.53 8.01
N ARG A 139 22.90 10.63 7.91
CA ARG A 139 23.66 11.69 8.59
C ARG A 139 23.24 13.07 8.15
N GLU A 140 23.01 13.28 6.85
CA GLU A 140 22.50 14.55 6.34
C GLU A 140 21.13 14.88 6.91
N LEU A 141 20.21 13.91 6.92
CA LEU A 141 18.87 14.06 7.52
C LEU A 141 18.94 14.46 9.00
N LEU A 142 19.84 13.84 9.76
CA LEU A 142 20.04 14.11 11.19
C LEU A 142 20.91 15.36 11.46
N GLY A 143 21.45 16.01 10.41
CA GLY A 143 22.37 17.15 10.57
C GLY A 143 23.71 16.79 11.21
N LYS A 144 24.14 15.52 11.09
CA LYS A 144 25.37 14.98 11.67
C LYS A 144 26.55 15.05 10.71
N ARG A 145 27.74 15.21 11.29
CA ARG A 145 29.03 15.09 10.60
C ARG A 145 29.48 13.62 10.59
N ALA A 146 30.46 13.30 9.76
CA ALA A 146 31.08 11.97 9.71
C ALA A 146 31.72 11.53 11.05
N SER A 147 32.08 12.48 11.92
CA SER A 147 32.62 12.19 13.25
C SER A 147 31.57 11.95 14.33
N ASP A 148 30.31 12.30 14.06
CA ASP A 148 29.26 12.26 15.07
C ASP A 148 28.68 10.84 15.14
N THR A 149 28.39 10.37 16.34
CA THR A 149 27.75 9.06 16.52
C THR A 149 26.26 9.15 16.20
N ILE A 150 25.72 8.15 15.51
CA ILE A 150 24.28 7.96 15.33
C ILE A 150 23.80 7.06 16.47
N MET A 151 22.77 7.48 17.19
CA MET A 151 22.11 6.69 18.22
C MET A 151 20.85 6.04 17.64
N SER A 152 20.47 4.86 18.15
CA SER A 152 19.34 4.09 17.63
C SER A 152 17.99 4.82 17.74
N ASP A 153 17.79 5.63 18.79
CA ASP A 153 16.58 6.45 18.97
C ASP A 153 16.40 7.50 17.89
N GLU A 154 17.49 8.09 17.39
CA GLU A 154 17.46 9.05 16.28
C GLU A 154 16.95 8.40 14.99
N LEU A 155 17.20 7.09 14.79
CA LEU A 155 16.68 6.34 13.64
C LEU A 155 15.20 5.98 13.78
N TRP A 156 14.71 5.79 15.00
CA TRP A 156 13.30 5.49 15.26
C TRP A 156 12.39 6.68 14.97
N GLU A 157 12.90 7.91 15.08
CA GLU A 157 12.15 9.14 14.77
C GLU A 157 12.03 9.42 13.26
N ILE A 158 12.79 8.71 12.41
CA ILE A 158 12.71 8.88 10.96
C ILE A 158 11.51 8.11 10.41
N GLU A 159 10.48 8.85 9.98
CA GLU A 159 9.24 8.29 9.44
C GLU A 159 9.25 8.13 7.91
N GLU A 160 10.14 8.83 7.21
CA GLU A 160 10.21 8.86 5.75
C GLU A 160 11.66 8.75 5.26
N LEU A 161 11.88 7.86 4.29
CA LEU A 161 13.15 7.72 3.59
C LEU A 161 12.94 7.75 2.08
N VAL A 162 13.72 8.59 1.40
CA VAL A 162 13.89 8.57 -0.05
C VAL A 162 15.33 8.15 -0.33
N LEU A 163 15.53 6.88 -0.67
CA LEU A 163 16.86 6.32 -0.80
C LEU A 163 17.58 6.96 -2.01
N PRO A 164 18.80 7.48 -1.83
CA PRO A 164 19.57 8.04 -2.94
C PRO A 164 20.05 6.94 -3.89
N GLU A 165 20.46 7.35 -5.08
CA GLU A 165 21.20 6.46 -5.98
C GLU A 165 22.48 5.96 -5.30
N GLY A 166 22.80 4.67 -5.47
CA GLY A 166 24.01 4.04 -4.95
C GLY A 166 23.84 3.28 -3.63
N VAL A 167 22.65 3.26 -3.03
CA VAL A 167 22.34 2.27 -1.98
C VAL A 167 22.33 0.88 -2.61
N GLU A 168 23.10 -0.05 -2.04
CA GLU A 168 23.25 -1.44 -2.49
C GLU A 168 22.74 -2.45 -1.45
N ASP A 169 22.72 -2.08 -0.16
CA ASP A 169 22.26 -2.94 0.95
C ASP A 169 21.09 -2.29 1.73
N LEU A 170 19.99 -3.02 1.85
CA LEU A 170 18.75 -2.59 2.52
C LEU A 170 18.57 -3.21 3.92
N SER A 171 19.52 -4.03 4.40
CA SER A 171 19.39 -4.78 5.65
C SER A 171 19.18 -3.90 6.88
N ASP A 172 19.79 -2.71 6.89
CA ASP A 172 19.65 -1.75 7.99
C ASP A 172 18.34 -0.98 8.00
N LEU A 173 17.47 -1.12 6.98
CA LEU A 173 16.12 -0.52 7.02
C LEU A 173 15.30 -1.01 8.23
N THR A 174 15.65 -2.18 8.78
CA THR A 174 15.06 -2.73 10.01
C THR A 174 15.30 -1.86 11.25
N ARG A 175 16.29 -0.96 11.22
CA ARG A 175 16.62 -0.05 12.33
C ARG A 175 15.67 1.13 12.44
N PHE A 176 14.91 1.43 11.38
CA PHE A 176 13.99 2.57 11.31
C PHE A 176 12.59 2.15 11.78
N ALA A 177 12.44 1.94 13.09
CA ALA A 177 11.20 1.43 13.68
C ALA A 177 9.97 2.33 13.46
N GLY A 178 10.17 3.62 13.19
CA GLY A 178 9.12 4.59 12.86
C GLY A 178 8.82 4.73 11.37
N LEU A 179 9.51 3.99 10.49
CA LEU A 179 9.42 4.18 9.05
C LEU A 179 8.01 3.87 8.52
N THR A 180 7.35 4.87 7.95
CA THR A 180 6.01 4.73 7.36
C THR A 180 6.00 4.98 5.85
N SER A 181 7.00 5.69 5.31
CA SER A 181 7.14 5.97 3.89
C SER A 181 8.54 5.61 3.41
N LEU A 182 8.62 4.76 2.37
CA LEU A 182 9.88 4.36 1.75
C LEU A 182 9.79 4.54 0.24
N THR A 183 10.74 5.30 -0.32
CA THR A 183 10.89 5.50 -1.76
C THR A 183 12.24 5.00 -2.21
N ILE A 184 12.26 4.10 -3.19
CA ILE A 184 13.44 3.52 -3.83
C ILE A 184 13.21 3.56 -5.34
N GLN A 185 13.87 4.47 -6.04
CA GLN A 185 13.66 4.66 -7.47
C GLN A 185 14.79 4.07 -8.30
N ASN A 186 14.46 3.55 -9.48
CA ASN A 186 15.41 3.05 -10.47
C ASN A 186 16.38 2.00 -9.92
N ALA A 187 15.95 1.19 -8.93
CA ALA A 187 16.80 0.17 -8.33
C ALA A 187 16.87 -1.09 -9.19
N THR A 188 18.09 -1.47 -9.58
CA THR A 188 18.33 -2.71 -10.32
C THR A 188 19.15 -3.68 -9.48
N GLY A 189 18.59 -4.87 -9.19
CA GLY A 189 19.31 -5.94 -8.51
C GLY A 189 19.40 -5.81 -6.98
N LEU A 190 18.64 -4.90 -6.37
CA LEU A 190 18.52 -4.83 -4.91
C LEU A 190 17.74 -6.02 -4.33
N ASP A 191 18.16 -6.48 -3.17
CA ASP A 191 17.45 -7.50 -2.40
C ASP A 191 16.39 -6.85 -1.49
N PHE A 192 15.12 -7.10 -1.81
CA PHE A 192 13.97 -6.61 -1.05
C PHE A 192 13.49 -7.59 0.03
N SER A 193 14.30 -8.59 0.41
CA SER A 193 13.98 -9.56 1.47
C SER A 193 13.70 -8.92 2.84
N VAL A 194 14.12 -7.67 3.05
CA VAL A 194 13.85 -6.88 4.26
C VAL A 194 12.41 -6.39 4.36
N LEU A 195 11.70 -6.20 3.24
CA LEU A 195 10.38 -5.56 3.22
C LEU A 195 9.37 -6.15 4.20
N PRO A 196 9.22 -7.48 4.37
CA PRO A 196 8.25 -8.06 5.31
C PRO A 196 8.48 -7.66 6.77
N GLN A 197 9.68 -7.18 7.12
CA GLN A 197 10.03 -6.73 8.47
C GLN A 197 9.64 -5.26 8.71
N LEU A 198 9.41 -4.49 7.66
CA LEU A 198 9.01 -3.08 7.70
C LEU A 198 7.50 -2.94 7.88
N THR A 199 6.99 -3.54 8.96
CA THR A 199 5.55 -3.75 9.20
C THR A 199 4.74 -2.45 9.40
N THR A 200 5.41 -1.32 9.65
CA THR A 200 4.84 0.01 9.83
C THR A 200 4.63 0.78 8.52
N LEU A 201 5.11 0.26 7.39
CA LEU A 201 5.02 0.93 6.09
C LEU A 201 3.57 1.14 5.66
N LYS A 202 3.24 2.39 5.34
CA LYS A 202 1.98 2.85 4.77
C LYS A 202 2.13 3.27 3.31
N SER A 203 3.31 3.74 2.92
CA SER A 203 3.63 4.15 1.55
C SER A 203 4.92 3.47 1.09
N LEU A 204 4.86 2.83 -0.06
CA LEU A 204 6.01 2.22 -0.71
C LEU A 204 6.04 2.61 -2.19
N ASP A 205 7.13 3.25 -2.61
CA ASP A 205 7.41 3.59 -4.00
C ASP A 205 8.67 2.87 -4.47
N LEU A 206 8.53 2.02 -5.48
CA LEU A 206 9.62 1.27 -6.09
C LEU A 206 9.81 1.63 -7.57
N SER A 207 9.30 2.79 -8.02
CA SER A 207 9.22 3.16 -9.43
C SER A 207 10.56 3.03 -10.18
N GLY A 208 10.50 2.52 -11.41
CA GLY A 208 11.66 2.27 -12.27
C GLY A 208 12.53 1.08 -11.84
N SER A 209 12.18 0.37 -10.76
CA SER A 209 12.96 -0.76 -10.25
C SER A 209 12.54 -2.07 -10.90
N THR A 210 13.48 -2.93 -11.29
CA THR A 210 13.11 -4.26 -11.82
C THR A 210 12.81 -5.22 -10.66
N LEU A 211 11.55 -5.62 -10.52
CA LEU A 211 11.10 -6.40 -9.36
C LEU A 211 11.00 -7.90 -9.67
N PRO A 212 11.76 -8.76 -8.99
CA PRO A 212 11.52 -10.20 -9.05
C PRO A 212 10.20 -10.56 -8.38
N THR A 213 9.61 -11.70 -8.75
CA THR A 213 8.32 -12.17 -8.20
C THR A 213 8.30 -12.25 -6.67
N SER A 214 9.42 -12.64 -6.05
CA SER A 214 9.57 -12.72 -4.59
C SER A 214 9.37 -11.36 -3.90
N THR A 215 9.67 -10.25 -4.58
CA THR A 215 9.45 -8.91 -4.04
C THR A 215 7.96 -8.59 -3.95
N LEU A 216 7.15 -9.00 -4.92
CA LEU A 216 5.69 -8.81 -4.84
C LEU A 216 5.05 -9.70 -3.76
N GLU A 217 5.59 -10.91 -3.53
CA GLU A 217 5.20 -11.76 -2.39
C GLU A 217 5.50 -11.06 -1.06
N ALA A 218 6.69 -10.49 -0.92
CA ALA A 218 7.09 -9.73 0.26
C ALA A 218 6.17 -8.51 0.50
N ILE A 219 5.94 -7.70 -0.54
CA ILE A 219 5.04 -6.53 -0.48
C ILE A 219 3.64 -6.95 -0.05
N GLY A 220 3.11 -8.06 -0.60
CA GLY A 220 1.78 -8.58 -0.27
C GLY A 220 1.56 -8.95 1.21
N THR A 221 2.63 -9.00 2.02
CA THR A 221 2.56 -9.25 3.47
C THR A 221 2.52 -8.00 4.34
N LEU A 222 2.69 -6.80 3.77
CA LEU A 222 2.72 -5.54 4.50
C LEU A 222 1.32 -5.17 5.03
N PRO A 223 1.10 -5.17 6.36
CA PRO A 223 -0.26 -5.10 6.91
C PRO A 223 -0.89 -3.70 6.84
N GLU A 224 -0.08 -2.66 6.93
CA GLU A 224 -0.52 -1.26 7.02
C GLU A 224 -0.43 -0.50 5.69
N LEU A 225 -0.07 -1.19 4.59
CA LEU A 225 0.21 -0.53 3.32
C LEU A 225 -1.05 0.07 2.69
N GLN A 226 -1.01 1.37 2.43
CA GLN A 226 -2.12 2.18 1.89
C GLN A 226 -1.82 2.72 0.50
N LYS A 227 -0.54 2.98 0.20
CA LYS A 227 -0.06 3.48 -1.09
C LYS A 227 1.08 2.61 -1.61
N LEU A 228 0.92 2.13 -2.85
CA LEU A 228 1.92 1.33 -3.54
C LEU A 228 2.14 1.88 -4.95
N VAL A 229 3.38 2.28 -5.25
CA VAL A 229 3.80 2.77 -6.57
C VAL A 229 4.80 1.78 -7.16
N LEU A 230 4.42 1.19 -8.29
CA LEU A 230 5.20 0.21 -9.04
C LEU A 230 5.34 0.64 -10.51
N GLU A 231 5.38 1.95 -10.78
CA GLU A 231 5.52 2.47 -12.15
C GLU A 231 6.81 1.94 -12.80
N SER A 232 6.73 1.48 -14.05
CA SER A 232 7.90 1.06 -14.84
C SER A 232 8.72 -0.07 -14.20
N CYS A 233 8.08 -0.98 -13.46
CA CYS A 233 8.75 -2.04 -12.68
C CYS A 233 8.83 -3.41 -13.37
N ALA A 234 8.41 -3.50 -14.64
CA ALA A 234 8.27 -4.74 -15.40
C ALA A 234 7.35 -5.80 -14.74
N VAL A 235 6.36 -5.34 -13.97
CA VAL A 235 5.36 -6.18 -13.30
C VAL A 235 4.47 -6.85 -14.35
N THR A 236 4.29 -8.17 -14.23
CA THR A 236 3.44 -8.96 -15.13
C THR A 236 2.23 -9.57 -14.43
N SER A 237 2.32 -9.79 -13.12
CA SER A 237 1.27 -10.40 -12.30
C SER A 237 1.19 -9.68 -10.96
N ILE A 238 -0.03 -9.45 -10.48
CA ILE A 238 -0.31 -8.77 -9.20
C ILE A 238 -1.05 -9.67 -8.20
N ASN A 239 -1.12 -10.98 -8.46
CA ASN A 239 -1.86 -11.92 -7.60
C ASN A 239 -1.36 -11.97 -6.15
N ASN A 240 -0.11 -11.61 -5.90
CA ASN A 240 0.46 -11.55 -4.56
C ASN A 240 -0.04 -10.34 -3.76
N LEU A 241 -0.66 -9.34 -4.40
CA LEU A 241 -1.15 -8.13 -3.75
C LEU A 241 -2.53 -8.32 -3.08
N VAL A 242 -3.16 -9.50 -3.18
CA VAL A 242 -4.50 -9.77 -2.61
C VAL A 242 -4.59 -9.56 -1.09
N GLY A 243 -3.46 -9.61 -0.37
CA GLY A 243 -3.39 -9.38 1.07
C GLY A 243 -3.51 -7.91 1.49
N LEU A 244 -3.34 -6.96 0.55
CA LEU A 244 -3.27 -5.52 0.82
C LEU A 244 -4.65 -4.88 1.00
N SER A 245 -5.42 -5.37 1.95
CA SER A 245 -6.82 -4.95 2.17
C SER A 245 -7.01 -3.46 2.55
N ASN A 246 -5.95 -2.80 3.02
CA ASN A 246 -5.93 -1.37 3.36
C ASN A 246 -5.49 -0.47 2.19
N LEU A 247 -5.18 -1.03 1.01
CA LEU A 247 -4.66 -0.27 -0.11
C LEU A 247 -5.71 0.68 -0.68
N THR A 248 -5.35 1.95 -0.75
CA THR A 248 -6.19 3.04 -1.29
C THR A 248 -5.63 3.61 -2.59
N TYR A 249 -4.32 3.49 -2.81
CA TYR A 249 -3.63 3.98 -4.00
C TYR A 249 -2.74 2.87 -4.57
N LEU A 250 -2.95 2.53 -5.84
CA LEU A 250 -2.13 1.58 -6.58
C LEU A 250 -1.75 2.16 -7.94
N ASP A 251 -0.45 2.31 -8.17
CA ASP A 251 0.09 2.73 -9.46
C ASP A 251 0.91 1.60 -10.09
N LEU A 252 0.44 1.14 -11.24
CA LEU A 252 1.04 0.10 -12.07
C LEU A 252 1.37 0.65 -13.47
N THR A 253 1.47 1.96 -13.64
CA THR A 253 1.75 2.60 -14.93
C THR A 253 3.00 2.01 -15.60
N ASN A 254 2.98 1.87 -16.93
CA ASN A 254 4.12 1.37 -17.72
C ASN A 254 4.62 -0.04 -17.31
N ASN A 255 3.70 -0.97 -17.09
CA ASN A 255 4.02 -2.37 -16.81
C ASN A 255 3.49 -3.32 -17.90
N SER A 256 3.45 -4.62 -17.62
CA SER A 256 2.94 -5.66 -18.53
C SER A 256 1.85 -6.49 -17.87
N VAL A 257 1.03 -5.85 -17.01
CA VAL A 257 -0.07 -6.50 -16.30
C VAL A 257 -1.22 -6.80 -17.25
N THR A 258 -1.68 -8.05 -17.24
CA THR A 258 -2.84 -8.49 -18.03
C THR A 258 -4.02 -8.97 -17.18
N ASP A 259 -3.75 -9.45 -15.97
CA ASP A 259 -4.75 -10.04 -15.08
C ASP A 259 -4.95 -9.14 -13.85
N LEU A 260 -6.18 -8.66 -13.67
CA LEU A 260 -6.58 -7.80 -12.56
C LEU A 260 -7.38 -8.52 -11.49
N THR A 261 -7.42 -9.86 -11.50
CA THR A 261 -8.21 -10.66 -10.53
C THR A 261 -7.89 -10.26 -9.09
N ALA A 262 -6.64 -9.94 -8.78
CA ALA A 262 -6.20 -9.51 -7.45
C ALA A 262 -6.94 -8.25 -6.92
N ILE A 263 -7.34 -7.35 -7.82
CA ILE A 263 -8.00 -6.09 -7.45
C ILE A 263 -9.38 -6.32 -6.82
N THR A 264 -10.01 -7.47 -7.07
CA THR A 264 -11.30 -7.82 -6.42
C THR A 264 -11.24 -7.83 -4.88
N ALA A 265 -10.05 -8.04 -4.30
CA ALA A 265 -9.82 -8.00 -2.85
C ALA A 265 -9.54 -6.58 -2.31
N LEU A 266 -9.14 -5.63 -3.18
CA LEU A 266 -8.72 -4.28 -2.81
C LEU A 266 -9.91 -3.31 -2.74
N THR A 267 -10.88 -3.64 -1.88
CA THR A 267 -12.18 -2.93 -1.83
C THR A 267 -12.11 -1.47 -1.37
N GLN A 268 -11.00 -1.05 -0.75
CA GLN A 268 -10.75 0.32 -0.30
C GLN A 268 -10.04 1.19 -1.35
N LEU A 269 -9.77 0.64 -2.54
CA LEU A 269 -9.03 1.33 -3.58
C LEU A 269 -9.80 2.57 -4.07
N LYS A 270 -9.12 3.71 -4.05
CA LYS A 270 -9.61 5.02 -4.47
C LYS A 270 -8.95 5.48 -5.76
N ASP A 271 -7.66 5.24 -5.89
CA ASP A 271 -6.85 5.67 -7.02
C ASP A 271 -6.17 4.44 -7.65
N LEU A 272 -6.45 4.21 -8.93
CA LEU A 272 -5.87 3.11 -9.70
C LEU A 272 -5.30 3.60 -11.02
N TYR A 273 -3.99 3.41 -11.19
CA TYR A 273 -3.27 3.74 -12.42
C TYR A 273 -2.79 2.48 -13.11
N LEU A 274 -3.28 2.28 -14.33
CA LEU A 274 -2.98 1.13 -15.20
C LEU A 274 -2.46 1.56 -16.57
N THR A 275 -2.23 2.86 -16.78
CA THR A 275 -1.78 3.44 -18.05
C THR A 275 -0.66 2.61 -18.67
N ASN A 276 -0.75 2.33 -19.98
CA ASN A 276 0.20 1.53 -20.74
C ASN A 276 0.37 0.07 -20.26
N ASN A 277 -0.69 -0.57 -19.78
CA ASN A 277 -0.71 -2.02 -19.51
C ASN A 277 -1.65 -2.78 -20.45
N PRO A 278 -1.30 -3.98 -20.95
CA PRO A 278 -2.12 -4.77 -21.86
C PRO A 278 -3.30 -5.51 -21.18
N VAL A 279 -4.05 -4.81 -20.32
CA VAL A 279 -5.13 -5.35 -19.47
C VAL A 279 -6.30 -5.91 -20.28
N LYS A 280 -6.73 -5.22 -21.35
CA LYS A 280 -7.89 -5.53 -22.22
C LYS A 280 -9.27 -5.59 -21.54
N SER A 281 -9.37 -5.98 -20.28
CA SER A 281 -10.62 -6.12 -19.52
C SER A 281 -10.47 -5.65 -18.08
N ILE A 282 -11.35 -4.74 -17.68
CA ILE A 282 -11.43 -4.23 -16.31
C ILE A 282 -12.57 -4.85 -15.49
N THR A 283 -13.09 -6.01 -15.89
CA THR A 283 -14.26 -6.67 -15.27
C THR A 283 -14.16 -6.90 -13.76
N TYR A 284 -12.94 -6.90 -13.22
CA TYR A 284 -12.62 -7.15 -11.82
C TYR A 284 -12.77 -5.93 -10.90
N LEU A 285 -13.04 -4.74 -11.45
CA LEU A 285 -13.22 -3.50 -10.68
C LEU A 285 -14.61 -3.37 -10.04
N ASN A 286 -15.51 -4.33 -10.24
CA ASN A 286 -16.89 -4.28 -9.74
C ASN A 286 -17.00 -4.23 -8.21
N SER A 287 -15.96 -4.64 -7.49
CA SER A 287 -15.88 -4.56 -6.02
C SER A 287 -15.30 -3.23 -5.51
N CYS A 288 -14.67 -2.42 -6.37
CA CYS A 288 -13.98 -1.18 -6.01
C CYS A 288 -14.95 0.02 -6.04
N LEU A 289 -16.02 -0.03 -5.23
CA LEU A 289 -17.05 1.02 -5.21
C LEU A 289 -16.58 2.35 -4.58
N ALA A 290 -15.41 2.34 -3.93
CA ALA A 290 -14.74 3.52 -3.39
C ALA A 290 -13.81 4.21 -4.41
N LEU A 291 -13.71 3.70 -5.64
CA LEU A 291 -12.81 4.23 -6.66
C LEU A 291 -13.22 5.66 -7.06
N GLU A 292 -12.30 6.60 -6.89
CA GLU A 292 -12.46 8.02 -7.20
C GLU A 292 -11.75 8.37 -8.51
N ARG A 293 -10.57 7.79 -8.77
CA ARG A 293 -9.79 8.03 -10.00
C ARG A 293 -9.36 6.73 -10.65
N LEU A 294 -9.58 6.65 -11.96
CA LEU A 294 -9.18 5.51 -12.77
C LEU A 294 -8.45 5.96 -14.04
N HIS A 295 -7.19 5.54 -14.16
CA HIS A 295 -6.36 5.74 -15.34
C HIS A 295 -6.14 4.39 -16.04
N ILE A 296 -6.70 4.26 -17.25
CA ILE A 296 -6.64 3.05 -18.09
C ILE A 296 -6.27 3.41 -19.54
N GLU A 297 -5.52 4.48 -19.74
CA GLU A 297 -5.10 4.93 -21.06
C GLU A 297 -4.16 3.90 -21.71
N ASN A 298 -4.35 3.64 -23.01
CA ASN A 298 -3.56 2.67 -23.76
C ASN A 298 -3.55 1.26 -23.15
N CYS A 299 -4.72 0.76 -22.75
CA CYS A 299 -4.88 -0.56 -22.13
C CYS A 299 -5.54 -1.62 -23.03
N GLY A 300 -6.04 -1.23 -24.20
CA GLY A 300 -6.84 -2.07 -25.09
C GLY A 300 -8.20 -2.47 -24.49
N VAL A 301 -8.73 -1.66 -23.58
CA VAL A 301 -10.03 -1.87 -22.94
C VAL A 301 -11.14 -1.59 -23.95
N SER A 302 -12.15 -2.46 -24.01
CA SER A 302 -13.31 -2.27 -24.92
C SER A 302 -14.64 -2.12 -24.21
N ARG A 303 -14.71 -2.48 -22.91
CA ARG A 303 -15.95 -2.48 -22.12
C ARG A 303 -15.71 -1.92 -20.73
N LEU A 304 -16.60 -1.01 -20.33
CA LEU A 304 -16.57 -0.35 -19.01
C LEU A 304 -17.58 -0.94 -18.02
N SER A 305 -18.13 -2.13 -18.29
CA SER A 305 -19.27 -2.69 -17.54
C SER A 305 -19.02 -2.88 -16.03
N SER A 306 -17.78 -2.94 -15.58
CA SER A 306 -17.41 -3.02 -14.17
C SER A 306 -17.55 -1.70 -13.41
N LEU A 307 -17.74 -0.58 -14.10
CA LEU A 307 -17.98 0.72 -13.48
C LEU A 307 -19.46 0.96 -13.14
N ALA A 308 -20.35 0.00 -13.46
CA ALA A 308 -21.76 0.07 -13.11
C ALA A 308 -21.94 0.29 -11.59
N GLY A 309 -22.78 1.26 -11.21
CA GLY A 309 -23.00 1.62 -9.81
C GLY A 309 -21.82 2.31 -9.11
N ASN A 310 -20.73 2.67 -9.80
CA ASN A 310 -19.61 3.39 -9.18
C ASN A 310 -19.92 4.89 -9.03
N THR A 311 -20.71 5.22 -8.02
CA THR A 311 -21.13 6.60 -7.72
C THR A 311 -20.01 7.49 -7.17
N SER A 312 -18.88 6.89 -6.75
CA SER A 312 -17.74 7.61 -6.17
C SER A 312 -16.75 8.12 -7.22
N LEU A 313 -16.82 7.58 -8.45
CA LEU A 313 -15.88 7.90 -9.52
C LEU A 313 -15.99 9.37 -9.92
N GLN A 314 -14.88 10.10 -9.79
CA GLN A 314 -14.76 11.54 -10.07
C GLN A 314 -13.97 11.78 -11.36
N GLU A 315 -12.97 10.94 -11.64
CA GLU A 315 -12.07 11.12 -12.79
C GLU A 315 -11.87 9.78 -13.51
N LEU A 316 -12.16 9.76 -14.81
CA LEU A 316 -11.90 8.62 -15.68
C LEU A 316 -11.05 9.06 -16.87
N TYR A 317 -9.84 8.53 -16.94
CA TYR A 317 -8.95 8.67 -18.08
C TYR A 317 -8.81 7.34 -18.80
N ALA A 318 -9.42 7.26 -19.99
CA ALA A 318 -9.54 6.03 -20.77
C ALA A 318 -9.21 6.25 -22.24
N SER A 319 -8.31 7.19 -22.53
CA SER A 319 -7.91 7.49 -23.91
C SER A 319 -7.12 6.34 -24.55
N ASN A 320 -7.12 6.29 -25.88
CA ASN A 320 -6.38 5.29 -26.68
C ASN A 320 -6.79 3.84 -26.33
N ASN A 321 -8.08 3.54 -26.45
CA ASN A 321 -8.66 2.24 -26.17
C ASN A 321 -9.63 1.83 -27.30
N ASP A 322 -10.35 0.72 -27.11
CA ASP A 322 -11.35 0.19 -28.06
C ASP A 322 -12.78 0.36 -27.54
N ILE A 323 -13.03 1.41 -26.74
CA ILE A 323 -14.33 1.66 -26.10
C ILE A 323 -15.32 2.20 -27.14
N SER A 324 -16.52 1.62 -27.19
CA SER A 324 -17.61 2.07 -28.07
C SER A 324 -18.90 2.40 -27.32
N ASP A 325 -19.06 1.90 -26.09
CA ASP A 325 -20.23 2.09 -25.25
C ASP A 325 -19.83 2.60 -23.87
N ILE A 326 -20.33 3.80 -23.55
CA ILE A 326 -20.13 4.49 -22.27
C ILE A 326 -21.43 4.62 -21.46
N SER A 327 -22.52 3.97 -21.87
CA SER A 327 -23.85 4.09 -21.23
C SER A 327 -23.84 3.70 -19.75
N VAL A 328 -22.94 2.79 -19.36
CA VAL A 328 -22.71 2.37 -17.97
C VAL A 328 -22.30 3.51 -17.04
N LEU A 329 -21.72 4.60 -17.58
CA LEU A 329 -21.32 5.76 -16.79
C LEU A 329 -22.51 6.58 -16.27
N SER A 330 -23.74 6.25 -16.64
CA SER A 330 -24.96 6.93 -16.14
C SER A 330 -25.10 6.91 -14.62
N ASP A 331 -24.51 5.91 -13.94
CA ASP A 331 -24.49 5.81 -12.48
C ASP A 331 -23.34 6.61 -11.83
N CYS A 332 -22.33 7.04 -12.61
CA CYS A 332 -21.16 7.76 -12.13
C CYS A 332 -21.47 9.26 -11.93
N VAL A 333 -22.46 9.57 -11.09
CA VAL A 333 -23.01 10.92 -10.92
C VAL A 333 -22.00 11.95 -10.36
N SER A 334 -20.91 11.48 -9.75
CA SER A 334 -19.82 12.33 -9.24
C SER A 334 -18.75 12.64 -10.30
N LEU A 335 -18.88 12.10 -11.51
CA LEU A 335 -17.86 12.21 -12.56
C LEU A 335 -17.71 13.66 -13.02
N SER A 336 -16.51 14.20 -12.79
CA SER A 336 -16.14 15.58 -13.09
C SER A 336 -15.21 15.68 -14.29
N VAL A 337 -14.39 14.66 -14.53
CA VAL A 337 -13.47 14.54 -15.67
C VAL A 337 -13.72 13.21 -16.38
N LEU A 338 -13.98 13.29 -17.69
CA LEU A 338 -14.06 12.14 -18.57
C LEU A 338 -13.19 12.35 -19.79
N ASP A 339 -12.12 11.57 -19.90
CA ASP A 339 -11.30 11.45 -21.10
C ASP A 339 -11.48 10.10 -21.75
N ILE A 340 -12.09 10.09 -22.93
CA ILE A 340 -12.30 8.93 -23.81
C ILE A 340 -11.71 9.19 -25.20
N SER A 341 -10.73 10.09 -25.31
CA SER A 341 -10.12 10.44 -26.60
C SER A 341 -9.50 9.20 -27.30
N SER A 342 -9.46 9.17 -28.63
CA SER A 342 -8.94 8.03 -29.39
C SER A 342 -9.64 6.71 -29.05
N ASN A 343 -10.96 6.66 -29.25
CA ASN A 343 -11.79 5.48 -29.05
C ASN A 343 -12.77 5.32 -30.23
N GLN A 344 -13.82 4.50 -30.07
CA GLN A 344 -14.83 4.20 -31.09
C GLN A 344 -16.23 4.63 -30.62
N VAL A 345 -16.32 5.63 -29.75
CA VAL A 345 -17.58 6.09 -29.14
C VAL A 345 -18.38 6.90 -30.14
N LYS A 346 -19.68 6.59 -30.24
CA LYS A 346 -20.65 7.31 -31.07
C LYS A 346 -21.76 7.98 -30.26
N ASP A 347 -22.29 7.27 -29.27
CA ASP A 347 -23.38 7.76 -28.43
C ASP A 347 -22.81 8.31 -27.10
N VAL A 348 -23.04 9.60 -26.89
CA VAL A 348 -22.66 10.33 -25.66
C VAL A 348 -23.89 10.87 -24.94
N SER A 349 -25.07 10.30 -25.18
CA SER A 349 -26.32 10.70 -24.52
C SER A 349 -26.25 10.60 -22.99
N VAL A 350 -25.39 9.72 -22.47
CA VAL A 350 -25.12 9.56 -21.04
C VAL A 350 -24.69 10.85 -20.35
N LEU A 351 -24.05 11.79 -21.07
CA LEU A 351 -23.55 13.03 -20.48
C LEU A 351 -24.66 13.93 -19.92
N ALA A 352 -25.91 13.79 -20.41
CA ALA A 352 -27.05 14.52 -19.84
C ALA A 352 -27.35 14.14 -18.38
N GLY A 353 -26.92 12.95 -17.95
CA GLY A 353 -27.08 12.44 -16.59
C GLY A 353 -25.89 12.70 -15.67
N LEU A 354 -24.87 13.45 -16.11
CA LEU A 354 -23.63 13.69 -15.35
C LEU A 354 -23.59 15.14 -14.84
N PRO A 355 -24.19 15.45 -13.68
CA PRO A 355 -24.36 16.83 -13.20
C PRO A 355 -23.05 17.51 -12.79
N GLU A 356 -22.03 16.73 -12.43
CA GLU A 356 -20.73 17.23 -11.97
C GLU A 356 -19.69 17.38 -13.08
N LEU A 357 -20.03 17.02 -14.33
CA LEU A 357 -19.07 17.01 -15.43
C LEU A 357 -18.57 18.41 -15.77
N THR A 358 -17.26 18.61 -15.67
CA THR A 358 -16.57 19.89 -15.93
C THR A 358 -15.64 19.79 -17.15
N TYR A 359 -15.01 18.64 -17.35
CA TYR A 359 -14.12 18.37 -18.48
C TYR A 359 -14.58 17.13 -19.24
N PHE A 360 -14.90 17.31 -20.51
CA PHE A 360 -15.19 16.21 -21.43
C PHE A 360 -14.18 16.23 -22.58
N LEU A 361 -13.31 15.22 -22.63
CA LEU A 361 -12.29 15.03 -23.66
C LEU A 361 -12.62 13.76 -24.44
N ALA A 362 -12.95 13.91 -25.72
CA ALA A 362 -13.38 12.83 -26.59
C ALA A 362 -12.94 13.08 -28.02
N SER A 363 -11.72 13.60 -28.21
CA SER A 363 -11.18 13.76 -29.55
C SER A 363 -11.03 12.39 -30.22
N ASP A 364 -11.01 12.36 -31.56
CA ASP A 364 -10.70 11.14 -32.32
C ASP A 364 -11.67 9.99 -31.99
N ASN A 365 -12.96 10.26 -32.17
CA ASN A 365 -14.07 9.33 -31.95
C ASN A 365 -15.04 9.35 -33.15
N GLN A 366 -16.26 8.85 -32.97
CA GLN A 366 -17.30 8.79 -34.02
C GLN A 366 -18.59 9.49 -33.57
N ILE A 367 -18.49 10.51 -32.72
CA ILE A 367 -19.62 11.22 -32.12
C ILE A 367 -20.33 12.04 -33.20
N GLU A 368 -21.64 11.83 -33.33
CA GLU A 368 -22.48 12.50 -34.33
C GLU A 368 -23.38 13.59 -33.73
N ALA A 369 -23.70 13.51 -32.43
CA ALA A 369 -24.52 14.49 -31.74
C ALA A 369 -24.17 14.56 -30.25
N LEU A 370 -24.32 15.76 -29.67
CA LEU A 370 -24.28 15.97 -28.23
C LEU A 370 -25.70 15.89 -27.64
N PRO A 371 -25.87 15.42 -26.39
CA PRO A 371 -27.17 15.48 -25.75
C PRO A 371 -27.56 16.91 -25.38
N ALA A 372 -28.85 17.13 -25.19
CA ALA A 372 -29.33 18.36 -24.54
C ALA A 372 -28.87 18.39 -23.08
N PHE A 373 -28.21 19.47 -22.68
CA PHE A 373 -27.77 19.71 -21.31
C PHE A 373 -28.80 20.58 -20.56
N ASP A 374 -28.93 20.38 -19.25
CA ASP A 374 -29.67 21.32 -18.40
C ASP A 374 -28.82 22.57 -18.15
N ALA A 375 -29.11 23.65 -18.86
CA ALA A 375 -28.37 24.90 -18.75
C ALA A 375 -28.36 25.50 -17.32
N ALA A 376 -29.33 25.16 -16.46
CA ALA A 376 -29.39 25.71 -15.11
C ALA A 376 -28.38 25.03 -14.15
N SER A 377 -28.02 23.78 -14.40
CA SER A 377 -27.18 22.98 -13.50
C SER A 377 -25.87 22.48 -14.13
N CYS A 378 -25.74 22.50 -15.45
CA CYS A 378 -24.57 22.00 -16.15
C CYS A 378 -23.29 22.77 -15.76
N LYS A 379 -22.28 22.01 -15.32
CA LYS A 379 -20.99 22.55 -14.88
C LYS A 379 -19.89 22.46 -15.93
N LEU A 380 -20.22 22.10 -17.17
CA LEU A 380 -19.25 21.88 -18.23
C LEU A 380 -18.45 23.16 -18.50
N VAL A 381 -17.13 23.08 -18.30
CA VAL A 381 -16.18 24.19 -18.49
C VAL A 381 -15.45 24.04 -19.82
N ARG A 382 -15.07 22.81 -20.16
CA ARG A 382 -14.29 22.51 -21.36
C ARG A 382 -14.79 21.24 -22.03
N ILE A 383 -15.00 21.34 -23.33
CA ILE A 383 -15.28 20.22 -24.22
C ILE A 383 -14.22 20.14 -25.32
N ASN A 384 -13.64 18.96 -25.51
CA ASN A 384 -12.81 18.63 -26.65
C ASN A 384 -13.43 17.47 -27.42
N VAL A 385 -13.91 17.74 -28.62
CA VAL A 385 -14.53 16.81 -29.56
C VAL A 385 -13.90 16.93 -30.94
N ASN A 386 -12.62 17.32 -31.00
CA ASN A 386 -11.85 17.34 -32.24
C ASN A 386 -11.94 15.99 -32.98
N ASN A 387 -11.88 15.98 -34.31
CA ASN A 387 -11.90 14.76 -35.12
C ASN A 387 -13.09 13.84 -34.79
N ASN A 388 -14.32 14.37 -34.97
CA ASN A 388 -15.57 13.63 -34.80
C ASN A 388 -16.49 13.87 -36.03
N LYS A 389 -17.79 13.62 -35.89
CA LYS A 389 -18.79 13.75 -36.96
C LYS A 389 -19.93 14.69 -36.55
N LEU A 390 -19.67 15.64 -35.64
CA LEU A 390 -20.67 16.59 -35.18
C LEU A 390 -21.07 17.54 -36.31
N THR A 391 -22.37 17.85 -36.38
CA THR A 391 -22.91 18.81 -37.36
C THR A 391 -23.50 20.06 -36.71
N ASP A 392 -23.74 20.01 -35.40
CA ASP A 392 -24.46 21.02 -34.62
C ASP A 392 -23.88 21.13 -33.21
N LEU A 393 -23.74 22.36 -32.72
CA LEU A 393 -23.33 22.70 -31.36
C LEU A 393 -24.45 23.35 -30.54
N SER A 394 -25.68 23.43 -31.06
CA SER A 394 -26.84 23.99 -30.35
C SER A 394 -27.10 23.41 -28.95
N PRO A 395 -26.76 22.15 -28.62
CA PRO A 395 -26.91 21.66 -27.25
C PRO A 395 -26.04 22.36 -26.22
N LEU A 396 -24.97 23.04 -26.65
CA LEU A 396 -24.06 23.83 -25.78
C LEU A 396 -24.55 25.26 -25.53
N LYS A 397 -25.67 25.66 -26.14
CA LYS A 397 -26.22 27.01 -26.06
C LYS A 397 -26.51 27.42 -24.61
N GLY A 398 -26.05 28.63 -24.24
CA GLY A 398 -26.36 29.25 -22.96
C GLY A 398 -25.76 28.56 -21.74
N LEU A 399 -24.81 27.63 -21.92
CA LEU A 399 -24.17 26.95 -20.79
C LEU A 399 -23.35 27.95 -19.97
N PRO A 400 -23.66 28.11 -18.66
CA PRO A 400 -23.16 29.25 -17.87
C PRO A 400 -21.67 29.18 -17.58
N SER A 401 -21.12 27.96 -17.49
CA SER A 401 -19.72 27.71 -17.11
C SER A 401 -18.79 27.43 -18.30
N LEU A 402 -19.35 27.28 -19.51
CA LEU A 402 -18.59 26.82 -20.67
C LEU A 402 -17.60 27.90 -21.13
N ASN A 403 -16.34 27.52 -21.21
CA ASN A 403 -15.21 28.43 -21.43
C ASN A 403 -14.41 28.07 -22.69
N TYR A 404 -14.23 26.77 -22.96
CA TYR A 404 -13.44 26.28 -24.09
C TYR A 404 -14.18 25.21 -24.87
N ILE A 405 -14.29 25.40 -26.19
CA ILE A 405 -14.80 24.40 -27.13
C ILE A 405 -13.68 24.10 -28.14
N PHE A 406 -13.20 22.86 -28.16
CA PHE A 406 -12.33 22.36 -29.22
C PHE A 406 -13.14 21.38 -30.07
N ALA A 407 -13.44 21.75 -31.31
CA ALA A 407 -14.25 20.96 -32.23
C ALA A 407 -13.71 21.01 -33.67
N ASP A 408 -12.38 21.11 -33.81
CA ASP A 408 -11.69 21.01 -35.09
C ASP A 408 -12.04 19.69 -35.81
N TYR A 409 -12.00 19.69 -37.14
CA TYR A 409 -12.20 18.50 -37.98
C TYR A 409 -13.53 17.78 -37.68
N ASN A 410 -14.63 18.52 -37.82
CA ASN A 410 -16.00 18.02 -37.71
C ASN A 410 -16.80 18.46 -38.96
N GLN A 411 -18.13 18.42 -38.89
CA GLN A 411 -19.05 18.83 -39.96
C GLN A 411 -19.97 19.97 -39.48
N ILE A 412 -19.51 20.77 -38.52
CA ILE A 412 -20.29 21.81 -37.84
C ILE A 412 -20.53 22.96 -38.80
N SER A 413 -21.80 23.28 -39.02
CA SER A 413 -22.21 24.40 -39.88
C SER A 413 -22.89 25.53 -39.12
N ASP A 414 -23.55 25.20 -37.99
CA ASP A 414 -24.28 26.14 -37.16
C ASP A 414 -23.67 26.20 -35.74
N ILE A 415 -23.32 27.42 -35.33
CA ILE A 415 -22.80 27.76 -34.01
C ILE A 415 -23.66 28.86 -33.35
N SER A 416 -24.88 29.08 -33.84
CA SER A 416 -25.79 30.08 -33.26
C SER A 416 -26.19 29.73 -31.82
N GLY A 417 -26.40 30.78 -31.01
CA GLY A 417 -26.70 30.65 -29.60
C GLY A 417 -25.48 30.48 -28.69
N LEU A 418 -24.27 30.26 -29.23
CA LEU A 418 -23.06 30.26 -28.41
C LEU A 418 -22.72 31.67 -27.89
N GLU A 419 -23.28 32.72 -28.47
CA GLU A 419 -23.23 34.09 -27.95
C GLU A 419 -23.91 34.23 -26.58
N ASP A 420 -24.86 33.32 -26.27
CA ASP A 420 -25.58 33.30 -24.99
C ASP A 420 -24.75 32.64 -23.86
N CYS A 421 -23.59 32.05 -24.17
CA CYS A 421 -22.67 31.49 -23.17
C CYS A 421 -21.81 32.61 -22.54
N PRO A 422 -22.06 33.00 -21.28
CA PRO A 422 -21.48 34.22 -20.72
C PRO A 422 -19.95 34.13 -20.54
N LEU A 423 -19.43 32.94 -20.23
CA LEU A 423 -18.02 32.69 -19.93
C LEU A 423 -17.21 32.09 -21.08
N LEU A 424 -17.81 31.92 -22.26
CA LEU A 424 -17.13 31.33 -23.41
C LEU A 424 -15.93 32.18 -23.80
N THR A 425 -14.72 31.64 -23.89
CA THR A 425 -13.52 32.43 -24.22
C THR A 425 -13.02 32.09 -25.61
N GLN A 426 -12.95 30.79 -25.92
CA GLN A 426 -12.34 30.31 -27.15
C GLN A 426 -13.11 29.13 -27.75
N LEU A 427 -13.24 29.16 -29.08
CA LEU A 427 -13.71 28.06 -29.90
C LEU A 427 -12.69 27.76 -31.01
N ASP A 428 -12.29 26.51 -31.12
CA ASP A 428 -11.48 26.01 -32.23
C ASP A 428 -12.38 25.14 -33.13
N LEU A 429 -12.53 25.56 -34.38
CA LEU A 429 -13.45 25.05 -35.41
C LEU A 429 -12.72 24.90 -36.76
N TRP A 430 -11.43 24.61 -36.73
CA TRP A 430 -10.66 24.35 -37.94
C TRP A 430 -11.31 23.22 -38.74
N ASP A 431 -11.30 23.36 -40.06
CA ASP A 431 -11.85 22.38 -40.99
C ASP A 431 -13.32 21.98 -40.75
N ASN A 432 -14.18 22.97 -40.49
CA ASN A 432 -15.63 22.84 -40.40
C ASN A 432 -16.33 23.76 -41.44
N PRO A 433 -17.51 23.37 -41.98
CA PRO A 433 -18.32 24.20 -42.88
C PRO A 433 -19.09 25.31 -42.14
N VAL A 434 -18.44 26.02 -41.21
CA VAL A 434 -19.08 27.01 -40.32
C VAL A 434 -19.53 28.27 -41.08
N ASP A 435 -20.69 28.83 -40.71
CA ASP A 435 -21.15 30.11 -41.23
C ASP A 435 -20.27 31.28 -40.72
N GLU A 436 -19.57 31.95 -41.64
CA GLU A 436 -18.70 33.09 -41.35
C GLU A 436 -19.43 34.26 -40.66
N ALA A 437 -20.73 34.44 -40.92
CA ALA A 437 -21.51 35.49 -40.27
C ALA A 437 -21.67 35.22 -38.76
N GLN A 438 -21.84 33.95 -38.38
CA GLN A 438 -21.95 33.54 -36.99
C GLN A 438 -20.59 33.64 -36.27
N VAL A 439 -19.51 33.26 -36.96
CA VAL A 439 -18.14 33.46 -36.45
C VAL A 439 -17.88 34.94 -36.15
N LYS A 440 -18.21 35.82 -37.10
CA LYS A 440 -18.05 37.27 -36.91
C LYS A 440 -18.87 37.79 -35.74
N ALA A 441 -20.10 37.33 -35.55
CA ALA A 441 -20.95 37.74 -34.43
C ALA A 441 -20.30 37.40 -33.06
N LEU A 442 -19.66 36.24 -32.93
CA LEU A 442 -18.91 35.86 -31.72
C LEU A 442 -17.64 36.70 -31.54
N GLN A 443 -16.89 36.95 -32.62
CA GLN A 443 -15.69 37.80 -32.57
C GLN A 443 -16.03 39.25 -32.19
N ASP A 444 -17.15 39.80 -32.67
CA ASP A 444 -17.62 41.15 -32.38
C ASP A 444 -17.95 41.36 -30.87
N ILE A 445 -18.30 40.28 -30.15
CA ILE A 445 -18.48 40.29 -28.68
C ILE A 445 -17.22 39.83 -27.91
N GLY A 446 -16.08 39.72 -28.59
CA GLY A 446 -14.76 39.49 -27.97
C GLY A 446 -14.36 38.02 -27.77
N ARG A 447 -15.04 37.07 -28.41
CA ARG A 447 -14.68 35.63 -28.33
C ARG A 447 -13.59 35.29 -29.34
N ILE A 448 -12.65 34.42 -28.94
CA ILE A 448 -11.63 33.91 -29.84
C ILE A 448 -12.24 32.77 -30.64
N VAL A 449 -12.27 32.90 -31.97
CA VAL A 449 -12.76 31.84 -32.86
C VAL A 449 -11.68 31.53 -33.89
N ASN A 450 -11.07 30.37 -33.76
CA ASN A 450 -10.08 29.85 -34.69
C ASN A 450 -10.80 28.94 -35.69
N TYR A 451 -10.82 29.29 -36.97
CA TYR A 451 -11.51 28.53 -38.01
C TYR A 451 -10.80 28.65 -39.36
N ASN A 452 -11.14 27.76 -40.30
CA ASN A 452 -10.65 27.81 -41.67
C ASN A 452 -11.66 28.52 -42.60
N PRO A 453 -11.44 29.79 -43.00
CA PRO A 453 -12.35 30.51 -43.90
C PRO A 453 -12.32 29.98 -45.34
N GLN A 454 -11.38 29.09 -45.66
CA GLN A 454 -11.26 28.45 -46.96
C GLN A 454 -11.66 26.97 -46.90
N TYR A 455 -12.59 26.62 -46.02
CA TYR A 455 -13.11 25.26 -45.94
C TYR A 455 -13.50 24.74 -47.33
N LYS A 456 -13.00 23.57 -47.66
CA LYS A 456 -13.37 22.82 -48.86
C LYS A 456 -13.87 21.48 -48.38
N PRO A 457 -15.09 21.05 -48.75
CA PRO A 457 -15.55 19.71 -48.44
C PRO A 457 -14.51 18.71 -48.96
N GLU A 458 -14.13 17.72 -48.15
CA GLU A 458 -13.32 16.62 -48.65
C GLU A 458 -14.05 16.01 -49.87
N ALA A 459 -13.32 15.86 -50.98
CA ALA A 459 -13.87 15.22 -52.16
C ALA A 459 -14.25 13.79 -51.77
N THR A 460 -15.56 13.50 -51.75
CA THR A 460 -16.08 12.17 -51.43
C THR A 460 -15.33 11.12 -52.24
N ALA A 461 -14.53 10.28 -51.58
CA ALA A 461 -13.93 9.12 -52.21
C ALA A 461 -15.08 8.18 -52.63
N SER A 462 -15.35 8.17 -53.94
CA SER A 462 -16.39 7.39 -54.61
C SER A 462 -16.12 5.89 -54.61
#